data_AF-A0A5C7VL04-F1
#
_entry.id   AF-A0A5C7VL04-F1
#
_cell.length_a   1.000
_cell.length_b   1.000
_cell.length_c   1.000
_cell.angle_alpha   90.00
_cell.angle_beta   90.00
_cell.angle_gamma   90.00
#
_symmetry.space_group_name_H-M   'P 1'
#
loop_
_entity.id
_entity.type
_entity.pdbx_description
1 polymer ?
#
loop_
_entity_poly.entity_id
_entity_poly.type
_entity_poly.pdbx_seq_one_letter_code
_entity_poly.pdbx_strand_id
1 'polypeptide(L)' 'NGWLDHDAVMLESLLAFKRAGADGVLTYFARDAARLLAQ' A
#
# COMPACT_ATOMS: atom_id res chain seq x y z
N ASN A 1 10.24 -0.15 17.67
CA ASN A 1 11.39 -0.05 16.75
C ASN A 1 11.30 1.19 15.87
N GLY A 2 10.21 1.52 15.16
CA GLY A 2 10.07 2.86 14.53
C GLY A 2 11.05 3.17 13.37
N TRP A 3 11.57 2.13 12.73
CA TRP A 3 12.55 2.25 11.64
C TRP A 3 11.92 2.71 10.33
N LEU A 4 10.60 2.54 10.21
CA LEU A 4 9.83 2.76 9.00
C LEU A 4 8.48 3.37 9.35
N ASP A 5 8.03 4.29 8.52
CA ASP A 5 6.67 4.83 8.56
C ASP A 5 5.72 3.82 7.91
N HIS A 6 4.81 3.27 8.72
CA HIS A 6 3.94 2.17 8.30
C HIS A 6 3.14 2.49 7.03
N ASP A 7 2.48 3.64 7.00
CA ASP A 7 1.57 4.01 5.91
C ASP A 7 2.36 4.28 4.63
N ALA A 8 3.50 4.96 4.75
CA ALA A 8 4.39 5.23 3.62
C ALA A 8 4.90 3.93 2.97
N VAL A 9 5.44 2.99 3.76
CA VAL A 9 6.03 1.77 3.18
C VAL A 9 4.96 0.81 2.66
N MET A 10 3.80 0.78 3.31
CA MET A 10 2.65 0.01 2.83
C MET A 10 2.22 0.51 1.44
N LEU A 11 2.00 1.81 1.27
CA LEU A 11 1.61 2.38 -0.02
C LEU A 11 2.72 2.24 -1.07
N GLU A 12 3.99 2.41 -0.71
CA GLU A 12 5.13 2.19 -1.61
C GLU A 12 5.16 0.75 -2.14
N SER A 13 4.88 -0.24 -1.28
CA SER A 13 4.81 -1.64 -1.68
C SER A 13 3.66 -1.89 -2.67
N LEU A 14 2.49 -1.31 -2.42
CA LEU A 14 1.34 -1.41 -3.34
C LEU A 14 1.61 -0.73 -4.68
N LEU A 15 2.26 0.43 -4.66
CA LEU A 15 2.67 1.15 -5.88
C LEU A 15 3.69 0.34 -6.67
N ALA A 16 4.62 -0.35 -6.01
CA ALA A 16 5.58 -1.23 -6.66
C ALA A 16 4.88 -2.38 -7.42
N PHE A 17 3.85 -3.00 -6.85
CA PHE A 17 3.05 -4.01 -7.56
C PHE A 17 2.34 -3.43 -8.78
N LYS A 18 1.77 -2.23 -8.67
CA LYS A 18 1.15 -1.57 -9.84
C LYS A 18 2.18 -1.30 -10.94
N ARG A 19 3.38 -0.83 -10.57
CA ARG A 19 4.50 -0.60 -11.52
C ARG A 19 4.98 -1.89 -12.20
N ALA A 20 4.89 -3.03 -11.50
CA ALA A 20 5.19 -4.34 -12.08
C ALA A 20 4.11 -4.84 -13.06
N GLY A 21 3.01 -4.10 -13.23
CA GLY A 21 1.94 -4.42 -14.17
C GLY A 21 0.74 -5.12 -13.54
N ALA A 22 0.64 -5.18 -12.21
CA ALA A 22 -0.55 -5.74 -11.56
C ALA A 22 -1.77 -4.84 -11.79
N ASP A 23 -2.90 -5.44 -12.19
CA ASP A 23 -4.18 -4.74 -12.31
C ASP A 23 -4.93 -4.67 -10.97
N GLY A 24 -4.61 -5.55 -10.01
CA GLY A 24 -5.14 -5.53 -8.66
C GLY A 24 -4.28 -6.31 -7.67
N VAL A 25 -4.38 -6.00 -6.38
CA VAL A 25 -3.64 -6.64 -5.29
C VAL A 25 -4.62 -7.02 -4.17
N LEU A 26 -4.70 -8.31 -3.84
CA LEU A 26 -5.47 -8.82 -2.68
C LEU A 26 -4.54 -8.86 -1.46
N THR A 27 -4.83 -8.06 -0.45
CA THR A 27 -3.98 -7.92 0.73
C THR A 27 -4.79 -7.56 1.97
N TYR A 28 -4.29 -7.92 3.16
CA TYR A 28 -4.88 -7.50 4.44
C TYR A 28 -4.86 -5.99 4.64
N PHE A 29 -3.93 -5.30 3.97
CA PHE A 29 -3.81 -3.84 3.97
C PHE A 29 -4.85 -3.13 3.12
N ALA A 30 -5.75 -3.85 2.42
CA ALA A 30 -6.67 -3.26 1.47
C ALA A 30 -7.59 -2.21 2.11
N ARG A 31 -8.06 -2.47 3.34
CA ARG A 31 -8.90 -1.51 4.08
C ARG A 31 -8.13 -0.25 4.48
N ASP A 32 -6.88 -0.41 4.88
CA ASP A 32 -6.07 0.72 5.36
C ASP A 32 -5.63 1.60 4.18
N ALA A 33 -5.16 0.98 3.10
CA ALA A 33 -4.87 1.66 1.84
C ALA A 33 -6.11 2.40 1.29
N ALA A 34 -7.30 1.78 1.32
CA ALA A 34 -8.53 2.42 0.88
C ALA A 34 -8.88 3.68 1.69
N ARG A 35 -8.64 3.69 3.00
CA ARG A 35 -8.88 4.88 3.84
C ARG A 35 -7.90 6.00 3.55
N LEU A 36 -6.63 5.68 3.28
CA LEU A 36 -5.61 6.67 2.96
C LEU A 36 -5.81 7.29 1.58
N LEU A 37 -6.22 6.50 0.59
CA LEU A 37 -6.45 6.97 -0.78
C LEU A 37 -7.76 7.76 -0.95
N ALA A 38 -8.69 7.64 -0.01
CA ALA A 38 -9.96 8.36 -0.03
C ALA A 38 -9.91 9.75 0.64
N GLN A 39 -8.75 10.14 1.18
CA GLN A 39 -8.48 11.46 1.77
C GLN A 39 -7.93 12.40 0.70
#